data_AF-A0A536ZV91-F1
#
_entry.id   AF-A0A536ZV91-F1
#
_cell.length_a   1.000
_cell.length_b   1.000
_cell.length_c   1.000
_cell.angle_alpha   90.00
_cell.angle_beta   90.00
_cell.angle_gamma   90.00
#
_symmetry.space_group_name_H-M   'P 1'
#
loop_
_entity.id
_entity.type
_entity.pdbx_description
1 polymer ?
#
loop_
_entity_poly.entity_id
_entity_poly.type
_entity_poly.pdbx_seq_one_letter_code
_entity_poly.pdbx_strand_id
1 'polypeptide(L)'
;MANPDLRDWLAQMEAAGELQKVSGANREEEIGGIVDIYQRAANNKAVLFDDIPGFPRGYRVAANILTGVKRIALTMGMPPESTEIDLVNYWRRYLTEAKSIPPATVKNGPILEHVYSGAEINLS
;
A
#
# COMPACT_ATOMS: atom_id res chain seq x y z
N MET A 1 10.34 -2.60 12.83
CA MET A 1 10.43 -2.13 11.44
C MET A 1 9.31 -1.14 11.23
N ALA A 2 9.55 -0.03 10.51
CA ALA A 2 8.44 0.77 10.02
C ALA A 2 7.70 -0.11 9.00
N ASN A 3 6.45 -0.48 9.32
CA ASN A 3 5.55 -1.28 8.48
C ASN A 3 6.06 -2.67 8.09
N PRO A 4 5.88 -3.70 8.94
CA PRO A 4 6.27 -5.07 8.59
C PRO A 4 5.41 -5.68 7.47
N ASP A 5 4.19 -5.17 7.24
CA ASP A 5 3.32 -5.56 6.13
C ASP A 5 2.36 -4.45 5.67
N LEU A 6 1.53 -4.74 4.67
CA LEU A 6 0.56 -3.80 4.10
C LEU A 6 -0.59 -3.43 5.06
N ARG A 7 -0.99 -4.34 5.97
CA ARG A 7 -2.07 -4.07 6.94
C ARG A 7 -1.60 -3.02 7.94
N ASP A 8 -0.38 -3.16 8.45
CA ASP A 8 0.24 -2.18 9.34
C ASP A 8 0.49 -0.86 8.62
N TRP A 9 0.94 -0.91 7.36
CA TRP A 9 1.10 0.30 6.55
C TRP A 9 -0.21 1.07 6.36
N LEU A 10 -1.32 0.38 6.05
CA LEU A 10 -2.63 1.01 5.93
C LEU A 10 -3.08 1.67 7.24
N ALA A 11 -2.86 1.00 8.38
CA ALA A 11 -3.16 1.56 9.69
C ALA A 11 -2.31 2.81 10.00
N GLN A 12 -1.02 2.78 9.64
CA GLN A 12 -0.13 3.94 9.77
C GLN A 12 -0.61 5.11 8.90
N MET A 13 -0.98 4.85 7.63
CA MET A 13 -1.48 5.89 6.73
C MET A 13 -2.80 6.48 7.22
N GLU A 14 -3.70 5.66 7.76
CA GLU A 14 -4.93 6.13 8.38
C GLU A 14 -4.64 7.04 9.58
N ALA A 15 -3.78 6.62 10.51
CA ALA A 15 -3.38 7.42 11.67
C ALA A 15 -2.70 8.74 11.27
N ALA A 16 -1.95 8.75 10.16
CA ALA A 16 -1.27 9.94 9.63
C ALA A 16 -2.18 10.85 8.79
N GLY A 17 -3.45 10.49 8.57
CA GLY A 17 -4.38 11.23 7.71
C GLY A 17 -4.11 11.09 6.20
N GLU A 18 -3.28 10.13 5.81
CA GLU A 18 -2.80 9.87 4.45
C GLU A 18 -3.63 8.80 3.70
N LEU A 19 -4.69 8.28 4.31
CA LEU A 19 -5.58 7.28 3.70
C LEU A 19 -7.01 7.81 3.55
N GLN A 20 -7.58 7.65 2.37
CA GLN A 20 -9.01 7.82 2.09
C GLN A 20 -9.65 6.45 1.92
N LYS A 21 -10.76 6.18 2.61
CA LYS A 21 -11.57 4.98 2.41
C LYS A 21 -12.75 5.30 1.49
N VAL A 22 -13.02 4.41 0.55
CA VAL A 22 -14.15 4.48 -0.38
C VAL A 22 -14.86 3.13 -0.35
N SER A 23 -16.18 3.11 -0.16
CA SER A 23 -16.96 1.88 -0.08
C SER A 23 -17.93 1.81 -1.26
N GLY A 24 -18.11 0.63 -1.85
CA GLY A 24 -19.13 0.40 -2.88
C GLY A 24 -18.75 0.84 -4.30
N ALA A 25 -17.51 1.25 -4.54
CA ALA A 25 -17.07 1.66 -5.87
C ALA A 25 -17.00 0.46 -6.83
N ASN A 26 -17.66 0.56 -7.97
CA ASN A 26 -17.65 -0.43 -9.03
C ASN A 26 -16.25 -0.54 -9.68
N ARG A 27 -15.80 -1.77 -9.94
CA ARG A 27 -14.45 -2.02 -10.47
C ARG A 27 -14.27 -1.62 -11.94
N GLU A 28 -15.32 -1.71 -12.76
CA GLU A 28 -15.26 -1.46 -14.20
C GLU A 28 -15.36 0.03 -14.53
N GLU A 29 -16.20 0.77 -13.80
CA GLU A 29 -16.56 2.14 -14.15
C GLU A 29 -15.91 3.19 -13.24
N GLU A 30 -15.74 2.90 -11.94
CA GLU A 30 -15.47 3.94 -10.94
C GLU A 30 -14.05 3.91 -10.38
N ILE A 31 -13.56 2.73 -9.96
CA ILE A 31 -12.25 2.62 -9.29
C ILE A 31 -11.14 3.25 -10.15
N GLY A 32 -11.09 2.92 -11.44
CA GLY A 32 -10.08 3.46 -12.35
C GLY A 32 -10.13 4.98 -12.48
N GLY A 33 -11.34 5.55 -12.61
CA GLY A 33 -11.54 6.99 -12.71
C GLY A 33 -11.16 7.74 -11.43
N ILE A 34 -11.51 7.19 -10.27
CA ILE A 34 -11.11 7.76 -8.97
C ILE A 34 -9.59 7.74 -8.83
N VAL A 35 -8.94 6.62 -9.17
CA VAL A 35 -7.47 6.52 -9.14
C VAL A 35 -6.82 7.53 -10.07
N ASP A 36 -7.35 7.71 -11.28
CA ASP A 36 -6.83 8.70 -12.23
C ASP A 36 -6.92 10.14 -11.69
N ILE A 37 -8.01 10.49 -11.00
CA ILE A 37 -8.12 11.81 -10.36
C ILE A 37 -7.09 11.95 -9.24
N TYR A 38 -6.94 10.92 -8.40
CA TYR A 38 -6.05 10.95 -7.24
C TYR A 38 -4.57 11.04 -7.65
N GLN A 39 -4.14 10.35 -8.70
CA GLN A 39 -2.73 10.37 -9.11
C GLN A 39 -2.27 11.68 -9.75
N ARG A 40 -3.19 12.58 -10.15
CA ARG A 40 -2.86 13.86 -10.81
C ARG A 40 -2.15 14.87 -9.90
N ALA A 41 -2.17 14.67 -8.58
CA ALA A 41 -1.43 15.49 -7.63
C ALA A 41 -0.70 14.59 -6.62
N ALA A 42 0.60 14.82 -6.45
CA ALA A 42 1.46 14.01 -5.59
C ALA A 42 0.94 13.91 -4.14
N ASN A 43 0.34 14.98 -3.62
CA ASN A 43 -0.11 15.02 -2.22
C ASN A 43 -1.53 14.49 -1.99
N ASN A 44 -2.18 13.92 -3.01
CA ASN A 44 -3.43 13.22 -2.77
C ASN A 44 -3.18 11.95 -1.93
N LYS A 45 -4.16 11.62 -1.10
CA LYS A 45 -4.11 10.48 -0.17
C LYS A 45 -3.99 9.15 -0.92
N ALA A 46 -3.46 8.13 -0.26
CA ALA A 46 -3.70 6.76 -0.70
C ALA A 46 -5.21 6.47 -0.62
N VAL A 47 -5.72 5.58 -1.47
CA VAL A 47 -7.14 5.22 -1.49
C VAL A 47 -7.30 3.74 -1.22
N LEU A 48 -8.16 3.39 -0.27
CA LEU A 48 -8.58 2.03 0.00
C LEU A 48 -10.04 1.87 -0.39
N PHE A 49 -10.28 1.11 -1.45
CA PHE A 49 -11.61 0.70 -1.88
C PHE A 49 -12.02 -0.57 -1.14
N ASP A 50 -13.23 -0.57 -0.58
CA ASP A 50 -13.81 -1.68 0.17
C ASP A 50 -15.26 -1.93 -0.28
N ASP A 51 -15.84 -3.08 0.12
CA ASP A 51 -17.19 -3.50 -0.25
C ASP A 51 -17.46 -3.37 -1.77
N ILE A 52 -16.53 -3.86 -2.60
CA ILE A 52 -16.60 -3.74 -4.07
C ILE A 52 -17.77 -4.58 -4.61
N PRO A 53 -18.71 -3.99 -5.37
CA PRO A 53 -19.84 -4.71 -5.94
C PRO A 53 -19.41 -5.90 -6.79
N GLY A 54 -20.07 -7.05 -6.59
CA GLY A 54 -19.74 -8.29 -7.30
C GLY A 54 -18.65 -9.15 -6.64
N PHE A 55 -18.00 -8.66 -5.58
CA PHE A 55 -16.98 -9.41 -4.83
C PHE A 55 -17.43 -9.72 -3.40
N PRO A 56 -16.94 -10.82 -2.78
CA PRO A 56 -17.18 -11.06 -1.37
C PRO A 56 -16.63 -9.93 -0.50
N ARG A 57 -17.30 -9.66 0.63
CA ARG A 57 -16.82 -8.68 1.62
C ARG A 57 -15.40 -9.03 2.07
N GLY A 58 -14.54 -8.01 2.17
CA GLY A 58 -13.13 -8.15 2.53
C GLY A 58 -12.15 -8.13 1.36
N TYR A 59 -12.65 -8.29 0.12
CA TYR A 59 -11.89 -8.00 -1.10
C TYR A 59 -11.77 -6.49 -1.27
N ARG A 60 -10.54 -5.99 -1.30
CA ARG A 60 -10.21 -4.57 -1.25
C ARG A 60 -9.14 -4.22 -2.28
N VAL A 61 -9.13 -2.97 -2.71
CA VAL A 61 -8.10 -2.41 -3.59
C VAL A 61 -7.42 -1.24 -2.90
N ALA A 62 -6.11 -1.30 -2.73
CA ALA A 62 -5.30 -0.16 -2.29
C ALA A 62 -4.63 0.48 -3.51
N ALA A 63 -4.78 1.79 -3.66
CA ALA A 63 -4.25 2.55 -4.79
C ALA A 63 -3.57 3.85 -4.31
N ASN A 64 -2.81 4.47 -5.21
CA ASN A 64 -2.10 5.73 -4.94
C ASN A 64 -1.13 5.65 -3.73
N ILE A 65 -0.54 4.46 -3.52
CA ILE A 65 0.13 4.11 -2.26
C ILE A 65 1.48 4.83 -2.03
N LEU A 66 2.25 5.18 -3.06
CA LEU A 66 3.60 5.78 -2.92
C LEU A 66 3.77 7.05 -3.77
N THR A 67 2.79 7.94 -3.75
CA THR A 67 2.75 9.11 -4.65
C THR A 67 2.99 10.45 -3.96
N GLY A 68 3.17 10.50 -2.63
CA GLY A 68 3.42 11.73 -1.86
C GLY A 68 4.61 11.64 -0.90
N VAL A 69 5.31 12.77 -0.70
CA VAL A 69 6.59 12.84 0.05
C VAL A 69 6.44 12.31 1.48
N LYS A 70 5.46 12.82 2.24
CA LYS A 70 5.19 12.38 3.62
C LYS A 70 4.88 10.87 3.70
N ARG A 71 4.09 10.37 2.76
CA ARG A 71 3.72 8.95 2.68
C ARG A 71 4.91 8.05 2.35
N ILE A 72 5.77 8.48 1.43
CA ILE A 72 7.03 7.78 1.14
C ILE A 72 7.93 7.81 2.38
N ALA A 73 8.10 8.97 3.05
CA ALA A 73 8.90 9.08 4.26
C ALA A 73 8.45 8.12 5.36
N LEU A 74 7.14 8.10 5.67
CA LEU A 74 6.57 7.16 6.64
C LEU A 74 6.78 5.70 6.24
N THR A 75 6.65 5.38 4.95
CA THR A 75 6.92 4.02 4.42
C THR A 75 8.36 3.60 4.68
N MET A 76 9.31 4.52 4.51
CA MET A 76 10.74 4.28 4.76
C MET A 76 11.12 4.40 6.25
N GLY A 77 10.17 4.63 7.15
CA GLY A 77 10.42 4.81 8.58
C GLY A 77 11.12 6.13 8.93
N MET A 78 11.05 7.12 8.04
CA MET A 78 11.60 8.45 8.23
C MET A 78 10.57 9.38 8.91
N PRO A 79 11.00 10.52 9.50
CA PRO A 79 10.08 11.50 10.07
C PRO A 79 9.04 11.99 9.04
N PRO A 80 7.77 12.24 9.42
CA PRO A 80 6.74 12.69 8.49
C PRO A 80 7.01 14.07 7.87
N GLU A 81 7.85 14.89 8.50
CA GLU A 81 8.29 16.20 8.02
C GLU A 81 9.49 16.12 7.05
N SER A 82 9.93 14.90 6.71
CA SER A 82 11.02 14.70 5.75
C SER A 82 10.71 15.35 4.41
N THR A 83 11.73 15.95 3.83
CA THR A 83 11.65 16.64 2.54
C THR A 83 12.04 15.72 1.38
N GLU A 84 11.82 16.16 0.15
CA GLU A 84 12.27 15.44 -1.05
C GLU A 84 13.78 15.18 -1.05
N ILE A 85 14.59 16.15 -0.58
CA ILE A 85 16.04 15.99 -0.53
C ILE A 85 16.46 14.97 0.54
N ASP A 86 15.70 14.86 1.64
CA ASP A 86 15.93 13.82 2.65
C ASP A 86 15.70 12.43 2.06
N LEU A 87 14.63 12.24 1.27
CA LEU A 87 14.36 10.99 0.57
C LEU A 87 15.46 10.64 -0.44
N VAL A 88 15.91 11.61 -1.23
CA VAL A 88 17.03 11.41 -2.18
C VAL A 88 18.29 10.97 -1.44
N ASN A 89 18.61 11.63 -0.32
CA ASN A 89 19.78 11.28 0.50
C ASN A 89 19.65 9.90 1.14
N TYR A 90 18.45 9.53 1.61
CA TYR A 90 18.16 8.18 2.08
C TYR A 90 18.47 7.14 0.99
N TRP A 91 17.93 7.33 -0.22
CA TRP A 91 18.13 6.39 -1.32
C TRP A 91 19.59 6.28 -1.76
N ARG A 92 20.33 7.41 -1.80
CA ARG A 92 21.77 7.40 -2.10
C ARG A 92 22.55 6.56 -1.09
N ARG A 93 22.28 6.72 0.21
CA ARG A 93 22.93 5.92 1.25
C ARG A 93 22.57 4.45 1.12
N TYR A 94 21.28 4.14 1.01
CA TYR A 94 20.79 2.77 0.86
C TYR A 94 21.42 2.04 -0.33
N LEU A 95 21.49 2.69 -1.49
CA LEU A 95 22.07 2.12 -2.72
C LEU A 95 23.60 2.04 -2.68
N THR A 96 24.27 2.92 -1.93
CA THR A 96 25.72 2.86 -1.74
C THR A 96 26.12 1.74 -0.79
N GLU A 97 25.38 1.58 0.30
CA GLU A 97 25.60 0.49 1.27
C GLU A 97 25.19 -0.87 0.68
N ALA A 98 24.11 -0.89 -0.12
CA ALA A 98 23.56 -2.05 -0.83
C ALA A 98 23.50 -3.32 0.04
N LYS A 99 23.23 -3.16 1.34
CA LYS A 99 23.31 -4.25 2.31
C LYS A 99 22.24 -5.29 1.99
N SER A 100 22.69 -6.49 1.63
CA SER A 100 21.81 -7.64 1.51
C SER A 100 21.55 -8.25 2.89
N ILE A 101 20.26 -8.41 3.24
CA ILE A 101 19.83 -9.11 4.44
C ILE A 101 19.13 -10.39 3.96
N PRO A 102 19.64 -11.59 4.31
CA PRO A 102 19.02 -12.83 3.86
C PRO A 102 17.60 -12.95 4.44
N PRO A 103 16.63 -13.41 3.65
CA PRO A 103 15.29 -13.67 4.17
C PRO A 103 15.32 -14.82 5.18
N ALA A 104 14.43 -14.75 6.18
CA ALA A 104 14.22 -15.85 7.12
C ALA A 104 13.09 -16.75 6.61
N THR A 105 13.34 -18.06 6.54
CA THR A 105 12.28 -19.04 6.29
C THR A 105 11.40 -19.19 7.52
N VAL A 106 10.10 -18.96 7.34
CA VAL A 106 9.09 -19.15 8.40
C VAL A 106 8.11 -20.24 7.99
N LYS A 107 7.51 -20.92 8.99
CA LYS A 107 6.59 -22.03 8.73
C LYS A 107 5.22 -21.58 8.24
N ASN A 108 4.71 -20.47 8.79
CA ASN A 108 3.36 -19.97 8.55
C ASN A 108 3.36 -18.43 8.49
N GLY A 109 2.28 -17.84 7.99
CA GLY A 109 2.00 -16.41 8.03
C GLY A 109 0.59 -16.09 7.53
N PRO A 110 0.11 -14.84 7.70
CA PRO A 110 -1.26 -14.45 7.32
C PRO A 110 -1.59 -14.68 5.84
N ILE A 111 -0.58 -14.73 4.96
CA ILE A 111 -0.75 -15.02 3.54
C ILE A 111 -1.31 -16.44 3.27
N LEU A 112 -1.22 -17.35 4.24
CA LEU A 112 -1.69 -18.73 4.14
C LEU A 112 -3.08 -18.95 4.79
N GLU A 113 -3.78 -17.88 5.22
CA GLU A 113 -5.11 -17.98 5.84
C GLU A 113 -6.19 -18.48 4.87
N HIS A 114 -6.02 -18.25 3.57
CA HIS A 114 -6.90 -18.72 2.51
C HIS A 114 -6.08 -19.37 1.41
N VAL A 115 -6.26 -20.68 1.22
CA VAL A 115 -5.52 -21.48 0.23
C VAL A 115 -6.51 -22.13 -0.73
N TYR A 116 -6.32 -21.89 -2.02
CA TYR A 116 -7.10 -22.48 -3.11
C TYR A 116 -6.15 -23.25 -4.02
N SER A 117 -6.56 -24.43 -4.48
CA SER A 117 -5.72 -25.27 -5.33
C SER A 117 -6.48 -25.86 -6.52
N GLY A 118 -5.77 -26.07 -7.65
CA GLY A 118 -6.35 -26.70 -8.84
C GLY A 118 -7.61 -25.99 -9.33
N ALA A 119 -8.73 -26.72 -9.41
CA ALA A 119 -10.02 -26.21 -9.89
C ALA A 119 -10.67 -25.17 -8.97
N GLU A 120 -10.20 -25.02 -7.72
CA GLU A 120 -10.68 -23.99 -6.80
C GLU A 120 -10.12 -22.60 -7.14
N ILE A 121 -9.07 -22.53 -7.96
CA ILE A 121 -8.47 -21.26 -8.37
C ILE A 121 -9.37 -20.60 -9.41
N ASN A 122 -10.03 -19.52 -8.99
CA ASN A 122 -10.76 -18.62 -9.87
C ASN A 122 -10.34 -17.18 -9.60
N LEU A 123 -9.80 -16.51 -10.63
CA LEU A 123 -9.34 -15.12 -10.57
C LEU A 123 -10.37 -14.11 -11.12
N SER A 124 -11.49 -14.62 -11.64
CA SER A 124 -12.59 -13.79 -12.16
C SER A 124 -13.43 -13.25 -11.01
#